data_AF-A0A8K0CPZ2-F1
#
_entry.id   AF-A0A8K0CPZ2-F1
#
_cell.length_a   1.000
_cell.length_b   1.000
_cell.length_c   1.000
_cell.angle_alpha   90.00
_cell.angle_beta   90.00
_cell.angle_gamma   90.00
#
_symmetry.space_group_name_H-M   'P 1'
#
loop_
_entity.id
_entity.type
_entity.pdbx_description
1 polymer ?
#
loop_
_entity_poly.entity_id
_entity_poly.type
_entity_poly.pdbx_seq_one_letter_code
_entity_poly.pdbx_strand_id
1 'polypeptide(L)' 'LFKRVISQSGTSLGYWAVAPKDQGIRNARKLASSVNCNTASNEQMVKCLKKVNASTIAERQHSFY' A
#
# COMPACT_ATOMS: atom_id res chain seq x y z
N LEU A 1 2.67 -20.47 -16.04
CA LEU A 1 1.36 -21.05 -15.68
C LEU A 1 1.59 -22.44 -15.08
N PHE A 2 0.91 -22.78 -13.99
CA PHE A 2 1.24 -23.89 -13.08
C PHE A 2 0.40 -25.16 -13.34
N LYS A 3 0.85 -26.33 -12.86
CA LYS A 3 0.13 -27.62 -13.00
C LYS A 3 -0.79 -27.94 -11.82
N ARG A 4 -0.40 -27.58 -10.57
CA ARG A 4 -1.15 -27.81 -9.31
C ARG A 4 -0.77 -26.75 -8.26
N VAL A 5 -1.65 -26.51 -7.28
CA VAL A 5 -1.45 -25.55 -6.17
C VAL A 5 -2.01 -26.12 -4.87
N ILE A 6 -1.37 -25.79 -3.74
CA ILE A 6 -1.86 -26.01 -2.38
C ILE A 6 -2.10 -24.62 -1.75
N SER A 7 -3.27 -24.41 -1.15
CA SER A 7 -3.61 -23.17 -0.44
C SER A 7 -3.87 -23.50 1.03
N GLN A 8 -2.96 -23.12 1.91
CA GLN A 8 -3.09 -23.34 3.36
C GLN A 8 -3.36 -22.02 4.07
N SER A 9 -4.38 -21.99 4.94
CA SER A 9 -4.72 -20.84 5.80
C SER A 9 -4.95 -19.51 5.07
N GLY A 10 -5.23 -19.54 3.76
CA GLY A 10 -5.49 -18.37 2.93
C GLY A 10 -6.35 -18.71 1.73
N THR A 11 -7.08 -17.73 1.23
CA THR A 11 -7.96 -17.86 0.06
C THR A 11 -8.03 -16.55 -0.71
N SER A 12 -8.17 -16.61 -2.03
CA SER A 12 -8.28 -15.42 -2.90
C SER A 12 -9.57 -14.62 -2.66
N LEU A 13 -10.58 -15.25 -2.07
CA LEU A 13 -11.87 -14.62 -1.73
C LEU A 13 -11.89 -14.06 -0.29
N GLY A 14 -10.75 -14.07 0.41
CA GLY A 14 -10.66 -13.48 1.73
C GLY A 14 -10.94 -11.98 1.64
N TYR A 15 -11.70 -11.45 2.59
CA TYR A 15 -12.06 -10.01 2.62
C TYR A 15 -10.84 -9.08 2.66
N TRP A 16 -9.69 -9.58 3.11
CA TRP A 16 -8.41 -8.88 3.18
C TRP A 16 -7.55 -9.04 1.92
N ALA A 17 -7.88 -9.97 1.01
CA ALA A 17 -7.06 -10.30 -0.14
C ALA A 17 -7.20 -9.29 -1.28
N VAL A 18 -8.40 -8.71 -1.44
CA VAL A 18 -8.69 -7.71 -2.47
C VAL A 18 -9.20 -6.45 -1.80
N ALA A 19 -8.46 -5.35 -1.95
CA ALA A 19 -8.92 -4.06 -1.49
C ALA A 19 -10.08 -3.55 -2.37
N PRO A 20 -11.15 -3.00 -1.77
CA PRO A 20 -12.17 -2.22 -2.47
C PRO A 20 -11.57 -1.16 -3.40
N LYS A 21 -12.36 -0.81 -4.43
CA LYS A 21 -12.02 0.26 -5.37
C LYS A 21 -11.65 1.54 -4.59
N ASP A 22 -10.60 2.21 -5.05
CA ASP A 22 -10.05 3.45 -4.50
C ASP A 22 -9.41 3.35 -3.10
N GLN A 23 -9.54 2.25 -2.35
CA GLN A 23 -8.90 2.10 -1.04
C GLN A 23 -7.38 2.19 -1.14
N GLY A 24 -6.78 1.60 -2.19
CA GLY A 24 -5.34 1.70 -2.44
C GLY A 24 -4.86 3.14 -2.62
N ILE A 25 -5.59 3.95 -3.39
CA ILE A 25 -5.23 5.36 -3.62
C ILE A 25 -5.42 6.20 -2.35
N ARG A 26 -6.50 5.96 -1.59
CA ARG A 26 -6.76 6.63 -0.31
C ARG A 26 -5.64 6.35 0.69
N ASN A 27 -5.25 5.09 0.84
CA ASN A 27 -4.16 4.69 1.74
C ASN A 27 -2.81 5.24 1.28
N ALA A 28 -2.53 5.23 -0.02
CA ALA A 28 -1.31 5.81 -0.58
C ALA A 28 -1.20 7.32 -0.30
N ARG A 29 -2.30 8.07 -0.48
CA ARG A 29 -2.35 9.51 -0.16
C ARG A 29 -2.17 9.76 1.34
N LYS A 30 -2.83 8.97 2.20
CA LYS A 30 -2.68 9.07 3.67
C LYS A 30 -1.22 8.85 4.10
N LEU A 31 -0.57 7.83 3.55
CA LEU A 31 0.85 7.57 3.79
C LEU A 31 1.72 8.73 3.29
N ALA A 32 1.52 9.20 2.06
CA ALA A 32 2.27 10.31 1.50
C ALA A 32 2.16 11.60 2.34
N SER A 33 0.95 11.95 2.79
CA SER A 33 0.75 13.10 3.67
C SER A 33 1.50 12.97 4.99
N SER A 34 1.58 11.76 5.57
CA SER A 34 2.29 11.53 6.84
C SER A 34 3.80 11.71 6.78
N VAL A 35 4.38 11.64 5.58
CA VAL A 35 5.81 11.83 5.32
C VAL A 35 6.08 13.13 4.54
N ASN A 36 5.12 14.07 4.55
CA ASN A 36 5.21 15.38 3.90
C ASN A 36 5.44 15.33 2.38
N CYS A 37 4.94 14.29 1.71
CA CYS A 37 4.95 14.20 0.25
C CYS A 37 3.71 14.86 -0.37
N ASN A 38 3.90 15.49 -1.54
CA ASN A 38 2.79 16.05 -2.32
C ASN A 38 1.83 14.93 -2.78
N THR A 39 0.52 15.14 -2.62
CA THR A 39 -0.54 14.21 -3.02
C THR A 39 -1.32 14.64 -4.26
N ALA A 40 -1.00 15.80 -4.85
CA ALA A 40 -1.72 16.36 -5.99
C ALA A 40 -1.42 15.64 -7.33
N SER A 41 -0.16 15.25 -7.56
CA SER A 41 0.26 14.45 -8.73
C SER A 41 0.74 13.08 -8.26
N ASN A 42 0.24 12.02 -8.90
CA ASN A 42 0.63 10.65 -8.59
C ASN A 42 2.13 10.43 -8.88
N GLU A 43 2.65 11.01 -9.96
CA GLU A 43 4.04 10.91 -10.37
C GLU A 43 4.96 11.60 -9.36
N GLN A 44 4.59 12.80 -8.90
CA GLN A 44 5.35 13.53 -7.88
C GLN A 44 5.28 12.83 -6.52
N MET A 45 4.11 12.32 -6.15
CA MET A 45 3.90 11.55 -4.92
C MET A 45 4.82 10.32 -4.88
N VAL A 46 4.85 9.52 -5.95
CA VAL A 46 5.71 8.34 -6.05
C VAL A 46 7.19 8.73 -6.05
N LYS A 47 7.58 9.78 -6.78
CA LYS A 47 8.97 10.29 -6.78
C LYS A 47 9.43 10.73 -5.39
N CYS A 48 8.54 11.32 -4.59
CA CYS A 48 8.81 11.73 -3.23
C CYS A 48 8.94 10.50 -2.30
N LEU A 49 7.97 9.60 -2.33
CA LEU A 49 7.96 8.38 -1.50
C LEU A 49 9.20 7.51 -1.72
N LYS A 50 9.71 7.41 -2.97
CA LYS A 50 10.95 6.69 -3.29
C LYS A 50 12.21 7.24 -2.61
N LYS A 51 12.18 8.48 -2.12
CA LYS A 51 13.31 9.11 -1.41
C LYS A 51 13.20 9.00 0.11
N VAL A 52 12.05 8.57 0.64
CA VAL A 52 11.84 8.40 2.08
C VAL A 52 12.50 7.11 2.53
N ASN A 53 13.05 7.10 3.74
CA ASN A 53 13.63 5.88 4.32
C ASN A 53 12.55 4.80 4.48
N ALA A 54 12.88 3.56 4.10
CA ALA A 54 11.98 2.42 4.21
C ALA A 54 11.48 2.18 5.65
N SER A 55 12.32 2.41 6.67
CA SER A 55 11.90 2.26 8.08
C SER A 55 10.78 3.24 8.45
N THR A 56 10.93 4.50 8.04
CA THR A 56 9.91 5.53 8.25
C THR A 56 8.60 5.17 7.54
N ILE A 57 8.65 4.61 6.33
CA ILE A 57 7.44 4.15 5.63
C ILE A 57 6.75 3.03 6.42
N ALA A 58 7.50 2.03 6.91
CA ALA A 58 6.97 0.91 7.67
C ALA A 58 6.35 1.36 9.02
N GLU A 59 7.03 2.25 9.76
CA GLU A 59 6.56 2.82 11.02
C GLU A 59 5.24 3.59 10.82
N ARG A 60 5.17 4.44 9.79
CA ARG A 60 3.96 5.21 9.49
C ARG A 60 2.83 4.30 9.03
N GLN A 61 3.12 3.28 8.22
CA GLN A 61 2.11 2.31 7.77
C GLN A 61 1.44 1.57 8.94
N HIS A 62 2.21 1.17 9.95
CA HIS A 62 1.67 0.53 11.16
C HIS A 62 0.72 1.42 11.95
N SER A 63 0.87 2.75 11.86
CA SER A 63 0.02 3.70 12.57
C SER A 63 -1.39 3.87 11.95
N PHE A 64 -1.64 3.29 10.76
CA PHE A 64 -2.90 3.47 10.03
C PHE A 64 -3.86 2.29 10.10
N TYR A 65 -3.38 1.15 10.59
CA TYR A 65 -4.11 -0.11 10.74
C TYR A 65 -4.34 -0.39 12.22
#